data_AF-A0AB40BJG1-F1
#
_entry.id   AF-A0AB40BJG1-F1
#
_cell.length_a   1.000
_cell.length_b   1.000
_cell.length_c   1.000
_cell.angle_alpha   90.00
_cell.angle_beta   90.00
_cell.angle_gamma   90.00
#
_symmetry.space_group_name_H-M   'P 1'
#
loop_
_entity.id
_entity.type
_entity.pdbx_description
1 polymer ?
#
loop_
_entity_poly.entity_id
_entity_poly.type
_entity_poly.pdbx_seq_one_letter_code
_entity_poly.pdbx_strand_id
1 'polypeptide(L)'
;MDFFFVSLPLLLLLFIIIYSQIISKKLSPNSKTNLKAYPFLGHIPHLLKHRHDALEWISTLLSESPTHSIVFNFPFHTNGFITSNATNIEHILKTNFSNCPKGNHTISFLEDFLGLGIFNFDGDHWNWQRKVANYEFCSGSG
;
A
#
# COMPACT_ATOMS: atom_id res chain seq x y z
N MET A 1 -22.04 -25.53 34.70
CA MET A 1 -20.86 -25.35 33.82
C MET A 1 -21.24 -24.68 32.49
N ASP A 2 -22.52 -24.72 32.10
CA ASP A 2 -22.99 -24.31 30.77
C ASP A 2 -23.05 -22.78 30.56
N PHE A 3 -23.31 -22.02 31.62
CA PHE A 3 -23.36 -20.56 31.54
C PHE A 3 -21.99 -19.94 31.20
N PHE A 4 -20.90 -20.48 31.75
CA PHE A 4 -19.53 -20.04 31.43
C PHE A 4 -19.12 -20.42 30.00
N PHE A 5 -19.59 -21.56 29.50
CA PHE A 5 -19.29 -22.03 28.15
C PHE A 5 -19.94 -21.15 27.07
N VAL A 6 -21.12 -20.58 27.35
CA VAL A 6 -21.82 -19.67 26.42
C VAL A 6 -21.40 -18.20 26.60
N SER A 7 -21.08 -17.78 27.83
CA SER A 7 -20.72 -16.37 28.09
C SER A 7 -19.33 -16.00 27.60
N LEU A 8 -18.36 -16.92 27.63
CA LEU A 8 -16.99 -16.68 27.14
C LEU A 8 -16.93 -16.32 25.63
N PRO A 9 -17.54 -17.08 24.70
CA PRO A 9 -17.53 -16.71 23.28
C PRO A 9 -18.31 -15.42 23.02
N LEU A 10 -19.37 -15.13 23.78
CA LEU A 10 -20.11 -13.87 23.67
C LEU A 10 -19.24 -12.67 24.08
N LEU A 11 -18.47 -12.81 25.16
CA LEU A 11 -17.55 -11.77 25.63
C LEU A 11 -16.37 -11.57 24.67
N LEU A 12 -15.83 -12.65 24.10
CA LEU A 12 -14.81 -12.56 23.05
C LEU A 12 -15.35 -11.87 21.80
N LEU A 13 -16.57 -12.19 21.38
CA LEU A 13 -17.22 -11.55 20.22
C LEU A 13 -17.45 -10.05 20.48
N LEU A 14 -17.92 -9.68 21.66
CA LEU A 14 -18.05 -8.28 22.07
C LEU A 14 -16.70 -7.56 22.07
N PHE A 15 -15.65 -8.20 22.60
CA PHE A 15 -14.29 -7.65 22.60
C PHE A 15 -13.80 -7.42 21.16
N ILE A 16 -14.01 -8.39 20.25
CA ILE A 16 -13.66 -8.27 18.83
C ILE A 16 -14.40 -7.11 18.17
N ILE A 17 -15.70 -6.93 18.44
CA ILE A 17 -16.49 -5.82 17.88
C ILE A 17 -15.97 -4.49 18.41
N ILE A 18 -15.76 -4.35 19.72
CA ILE A 18 -15.25 -3.12 20.33
C ILE A 18 -13.86 -2.79 19.78
N TYR A 19 -12.97 -3.78 19.73
CA TYR A 19 -11.63 -3.64 19.16
C TYR A 19 -11.68 -3.21 17.69
N SER A 20 -12.56 -3.82 16.89
CA SER A 20 -12.74 -3.47 15.48
C SER A 20 -13.24 -2.03 15.28
N GLN A 21 -14.11 -1.53 16.18
CA GLN A 21 -14.62 -0.16 16.11
C GLN A 21 -13.53 0.86 16.49
N ILE A 22 -12.73 0.57 17.52
CA ILE A 22 -11.59 1.41 17.93
C ILE A 22 -10.58 1.50 16.79
N ILE A 23 -10.23 0.36 16.21
CA ILE A 23 -9.30 0.27 15.09
C ILE A 23 -9.85 0.98 13.85
N SER A 24 -11.12 0.76 13.48
CA SER A 24 -11.71 1.40 12.29
C SER A 24 -11.70 2.92 12.41
N LYS A 25 -11.94 3.48 13.62
CA LYS A 25 -11.81 4.93 13.86
C LYS A 25 -10.37 5.42 13.72
N LYS A 26 -9.38 4.64 14.20
CA LYS A 26 -7.95 4.96 14.06
C LYS A 26 -7.46 4.88 12.61
N LEU A 27 -7.95 3.90 11.84
CA LEU A 27 -7.58 3.68 10.45
C LEU A 27 -8.40 4.47 9.45
N SER A 28 -9.37 5.26 9.89
CA SER A 28 -10.05 6.25 9.07
C SER A 28 -9.38 7.61 9.28
N PRO A 29 -8.17 7.87 8.72
CA PRO A 29 -7.72 9.24 8.60
C PRO A 29 -8.75 9.97 7.74
N ASN A 30 -8.84 11.28 7.94
CA ASN A 30 -9.84 12.21 7.37
C ASN A 30 -9.74 12.38 5.83
N SER A 31 -9.43 11.30 5.12
CA SER A 31 -9.20 11.27 3.69
C SER A 31 -10.53 11.28 2.98
N LYS A 32 -10.74 12.32 2.17
CA LYS A 32 -11.90 12.45 1.27
C LYS A 32 -11.92 11.39 0.15
N THR A 33 -10.92 10.52 0.09
CA THR A 33 -10.83 9.41 -0.86
C THR A 33 -11.74 8.27 -0.43
N ASN A 34 -12.40 7.58 -1.36
CA ASN A 34 -13.24 6.39 -1.12
C ASN A 34 -12.47 5.13 -0.65
N LEU A 35 -11.36 5.29 0.06
CA LEU A 35 -10.50 4.21 0.53
C LEU A 35 -10.84 3.86 1.97
N LYS A 36 -11.59 2.77 2.16
CA LYS A 36 -12.00 2.30 3.49
C LYS A 36 -11.00 1.28 4.04
N ALA A 37 -10.52 1.53 5.25
CA ALA A 37 -9.72 0.56 5.99
C ALA A 37 -10.58 -0.47 6.73
N TYR A 38 -10.22 -1.74 6.59
CA TYR A 38 -10.79 -2.83 7.37
C TYR A 38 -9.99 -3.05 8.64
N PRO A 39 -10.62 -3.37 9.78
CA PRO A 39 -9.91 -3.40 11.05
C PRO A 39 -8.80 -4.45 11.14
N PHE A 40 -8.97 -5.63 10.52
CA PHE A 40 -7.97 -6.69 10.55
C PHE A 40 -7.09 -6.76 9.30
N LEU A 41 -7.59 -6.23 8.17
CA LEU A 41 -6.95 -6.37 6.86
C LEU A 41 -6.46 -5.02 6.30
N GLY A 42 -6.71 -3.91 6.99
CA GLY A 42 -6.38 -2.56 6.52
C GLY A 42 -6.91 -2.32 5.11
N HIS A 43 -6.04 -1.90 4.20
CA HIS A 43 -6.37 -1.69 2.79
C HIS A 43 -6.09 -2.90 1.87
N ILE A 44 -5.61 -4.03 2.41
CA ILE A 44 -5.30 -5.25 1.64
C ILE A 44 -6.48 -5.74 0.79
N PRO A 45 -7.75 -5.77 1.27
CA PRO A 45 -8.85 -6.31 0.48
C PRO A 45 -9.14 -5.47 -0.77
N HIS A 46 -8.98 -4.15 -0.66
CA HIS A 46 -9.10 -3.24 -1.80
C HIS A 46 -8.01 -3.51 -2.83
N LEU A 47 -6.78 -3.73 -2.36
CA LEU A 47 -5.65 -4.08 -3.22
C LEU A 47 -5.91 -5.39 -3.97
N LEU A 48 -6.30 -6.46 -3.28
CA LEU A 48 -6.58 -7.76 -3.91
C LEU A 48 -7.73 -7.70 -4.93
N LYS A 49 -8.75 -6.87 -4.67
CA LYS A 49 -9.88 -6.66 -5.60
C LYS A 49 -9.42 -6.01 -6.90
N HIS A 50 -8.47 -5.08 -6.84
CA HIS A 50 -7.96 -4.33 -7.98
C HIS A 50 -6.61 -4.83 -8.49
N ARG A 51 -6.21 -6.09 -8.20
CA ARG A 51 -4.88 -6.63 -8.58
C ARG A 51 -4.55 -6.57 -10.08
N HIS A 52 -5.54 -6.72 -10.95
CA HIS A 52 -5.31 -6.69 -12.40
C HIS A 52 -5.20 -5.26 -12.95
N ASP A 53 -5.92 -4.32 -12.32
CA ASP A 53 -6.01 -2.91 -12.75
C ASP A 53 -5.39 -1.99 -11.68
N ALA A 54 -4.38 -2.52 -11.01
CA ALA A 54 -3.74 -1.96 -9.82
C ALA A 54 -3.33 -0.50 -10.00
N LEU A 55 -2.59 -0.25 -11.08
CA LEU A 55 -2.01 1.03 -11.40
C LEU A 55 -3.08 2.06 -11.76
N GLU A 56 -4.10 1.66 -12.53
CA GLU A 56 -5.20 2.53 -12.91
C GLU A 56 -6.00 2.94 -11.68
N TRP A 57 -6.36 1.99 -10.83
CA TRP A 57 -7.09 2.25 -9.59
C TRP A 57 -6.32 3.18 -8.64
N ILE A 58 -5.02 2.94 -8.45
CA ILE A 58 -4.16 3.81 -7.63
C ILE A 58 -4.06 5.21 -8.24
N SER A 59 -3.96 5.33 -9.57
CA SER A 59 -3.93 6.61 -10.26
C SER A 59 -5.22 7.41 -10.03
N THR A 60 -6.38 6.76 -10.13
CA THR A 60 -7.67 7.39 -9.80
C THR A 60 -7.69 7.90 -8.36
N LEU A 61 -7.29 7.09 -7.39
CA LEU A 61 -7.22 7.49 -5.98
C LEU A 61 -6.29 8.70 -5.74
N LEU A 62 -5.15 8.73 -6.42
CA LEU A 62 -4.22 9.86 -6.34
C LEU A 62 -4.83 11.12 -6.96
N SER A 63 -5.54 11.00 -8.08
CA SER A 63 -6.21 12.13 -8.76
C SER A 63 -7.36 12.72 -7.95
N GLU A 64 -8.07 11.88 -7.18
CA GLU A 64 -9.14 12.29 -6.27
C GLU A 64 -8.60 12.91 -4.97
N SER A 65 -7.33 12.62 -4.62
CA SER A 65 -6.70 13.13 -3.42
C SER A 65 -6.20 14.57 -3.61
N PRO A 66 -6.57 15.53 -2.73
CA PRO A 66 -6.10 16.91 -2.85
C PRO A 66 -4.57 17.06 -2.86
N THR A 67 -3.86 16.18 -2.14
CA THR A 67 -2.41 16.21 -2.01
C THR A 67 -1.69 15.32 -3.03
N HIS A 68 -2.44 14.69 -3.94
CA HIS A 68 -1.91 13.71 -4.90
C HIS A 68 -1.09 12.62 -4.19
N SER A 69 -1.54 12.25 -2.99
CA SER A 69 -0.86 11.29 -2.12
C SER A 69 -1.88 10.49 -1.33
N ILE A 70 -1.60 9.20 -1.13
CA ILE A 70 -2.44 8.26 -0.40
C ILE A 70 -1.58 7.40 0.53
N VAL A 71 -2.16 7.02 1.66
CA VAL A 71 -1.52 6.14 2.66
C VAL A 71 -2.24 4.81 2.68
N PHE A 72 -1.50 3.74 2.43
CA PHE A 72 -1.97 2.38 2.59
C PHE A 72 -1.62 1.85 3.98
N ASN A 73 -2.64 1.44 4.74
CA ASN A 73 -2.41 0.75 6.00
C ASN A 73 -2.41 -0.75 5.77
N PHE A 74 -1.31 -1.39 6.15
CA PHE A 74 -1.13 -2.82 6.10
C PHE A 74 -0.98 -3.33 7.53
N PRO A 75 -1.98 -4.04 8.08
CA PRO A 75 -1.87 -4.58 9.42
C PRO A 75 -0.69 -5.53 9.50
N PHE A 76 0.07 -5.44 10.59
CA PHE A 76 1.31 -6.19 10.81
C PHE A 76 2.49 -5.82 9.89
N HIS A 77 2.38 -4.73 9.13
CA HIS A 77 3.43 -4.22 8.26
C HIS A 77 3.57 -2.70 8.36
N THR A 78 4.66 -2.14 7.84
CA THR A 78 4.81 -0.69 7.69
C THR A 78 3.77 -0.14 6.72
N ASN A 79 3.16 0.99 7.06
CA ASN A 79 2.23 1.68 6.17
C ASN A 79 2.94 2.07 4.86
N GLY A 80 2.29 1.79 3.74
CA GLY A 80 2.75 2.23 2.43
C GLY A 80 2.37 3.69 2.19
N PHE A 81 3.27 4.47 1.61
CA PHE A 81 2.99 5.83 1.14
C PHE A 81 3.15 5.86 -0.38
N ILE A 82 2.11 6.28 -1.09
CA ILE A 82 2.13 6.43 -2.55
C ILE A 82 1.82 7.88 -2.88
N THR A 83 2.61 8.48 -3.78
CA THR A 83 2.48 9.88 -4.16
C THR A 83 2.73 10.09 -5.64
N SER A 84 1.92 10.93 -6.27
CA SER A 84 2.16 11.52 -7.59
C SER A 84 2.55 13.00 -7.51
N ASN A 85 2.81 13.53 -6.30
CA ASN A 85 3.26 14.89 -6.11
C ASN A 85 4.73 15.05 -6.52
N ALA A 86 5.00 15.92 -7.50
CA ALA A 86 6.33 16.13 -8.06
C ALA A 86 7.40 16.49 -7.01
N THR A 87 7.04 17.31 -6.00
CA THR A 87 7.97 17.71 -4.93
C THR A 87 8.38 16.51 -4.06
N ASN A 88 7.41 15.65 -3.72
CA ASN A 88 7.69 14.45 -2.94
C ASN A 88 8.54 13.46 -3.73
N ILE A 89 8.22 13.29 -5.02
CA ILE A 89 8.97 12.42 -5.93
C ILE A 89 10.42 12.91 -6.07
N GLU A 90 10.63 14.21 -6.27
CA GLU A 90 11.96 14.79 -6.36
C GLU A 90 12.76 14.56 -5.07
N HIS A 91 12.14 14.75 -3.91
CA HIS A 91 12.79 14.51 -2.63
C HIS A 91 13.22 13.04 -2.48
N ILE A 92 12.34 12.10 -2.80
CA ILE A 92 12.62 10.66 -2.70
C ILE A 92 13.70 10.24 -3.70
N LEU A 93 13.63 10.72 -4.94
CA LEU A 93 14.52 10.27 -6.02
C LEU A 93 15.87 10.97 -6.07
N LYS A 94 15.95 12.26 -5.68
CA LYS A 94 17.19 13.04 -5.75
C LYS A 94 17.87 13.19 -4.40
N THR A 95 17.10 13.50 -3.35
CA THR A 95 17.67 13.91 -2.06
C THR A 95 17.88 12.74 -1.11
N ASN A 96 16.97 11.76 -1.11
CA ASN A 96 16.90 10.77 -0.02
C ASN A 96 16.74 9.31 -0.48
N PHE A 97 17.17 9.01 -1.71
CA PHE A 97 16.97 7.69 -2.33
C PHE A 97 17.56 6.55 -1.48
N SER A 98 18.75 6.75 -0.91
CA SER A 98 19.44 5.76 -0.07
C SER A 98 18.73 5.46 1.26
N ASN A 99 17.90 6.39 1.74
CA ASN A 99 17.15 6.24 2.99
C ASN A 99 15.71 5.75 2.77
N CYS A 100 15.33 5.48 1.52
CA CYS A 100 14.07 4.85 1.17
C CYS A 100 14.28 3.43 0.59
N PRO A 101 14.95 2.50 1.31
CA PRO A 101 14.98 1.11 0.88
C PRO A 101 13.54 0.59 0.90
N LYS A 102 13.06 -0.01 -0.21
CA LYS A 102 11.70 -0.58 -0.23
C LYS A 102 11.62 -1.72 0.79
N GLY A 103 12.72 -2.45 0.95
CA GLY A 103 12.86 -3.49 1.96
C GLY A 103 12.13 -4.77 1.55
N ASN A 104 12.65 -5.92 2.01
CA ASN A 104 12.24 -7.23 1.50
C ASN A 104 10.73 -7.50 1.64
N HIS A 105 10.12 -7.07 2.75
CA HIS A 105 8.70 -7.32 2.98
C HIS A 105 7.78 -6.50 2.05
N THR A 106 8.14 -5.25 1.75
CA THR A 106 7.40 -4.42 0.79
C THR A 106 7.55 -4.97 -0.63
N ILE A 107 8.73 -5.49 -0.98
CA ILE A 107 8.99 -6.14 -2.29
C ILE A 107 8.10 -7.38 -2.44
N SER A 108 8.10 -8.29 -1.46
CA SER A 108 7.24 -9.49 -1.53
C SER A 108 5.76 -9.13 -1.63
N PHE A 109 5.32 -8.12 -0.88
CA PHE A 109 3.94 -7.65 -0.95
C PHE A 109 3.58 -7.03 -2.31
N LEU A 110 4.50 -6.24 -2.89
CA LEU A 110 4.34 -5.67 -4.23
C LEU A 110 4.50 -6.73 -5.33
N GLU A 111 5.20 -7.83 -5.09
CA GLU A 111 5.29 -8.97 -6.01
C GLU A 111 3.94 -9.63 -6.24
N ASP A 112 3.22 -9.89 -5.15
CA ASP A 112 1.89 -10.50 -5.22
C ASP A 112 0.88 -9.58 -5.94
N PHE A 113 1.15 -8.27 -5.99
CA PHE A 113 0.23 -7.27 -6.52
C PHE A 113 0.60 -6.72 -7.92
N LEU A 114 1.88 -6.44 -8.17
CA LEU A 114 2.43 -5.88 -9.41
C LEU A 114 3.24 -6.91 -10.22
N GLY A 115 3.45 -8.10 -9.67
CA GLY A 115 4.33 -9.13 -10.24
C GLY A 115 5.82 -8.85 -10.02
N LEU A 116 6.66 -9.74 -10.54
CA LEU A 116 8.14 -9.67 -10.54
C LEU A 116 8.72 -8.56 -11.45
N GLY A 117 7.98 -7.49 -11.71
CA GLY A 117 8.35 -6.43 -12.64
C GLY A 117 9.48 -5.53 -12.13
N ILE A 118 9.84 -4.54 -12.96
CA ILE A 118 10.91 -3.55 -12.70
C ILE A 118 10.75 -2.75 -11.38
N PHE A 119 9.56 -2.80 -10.76
CA PHE A 119 9.25 -2.11 -9.52
C PHE A 119 9.72 -2.86 -8.27
N ASN A 120 9.98 -4.16 -8.36
CA ASN A 120 10.37 -5.01 -7.23
C ASN A 120 11.87 -5.05 -6.94
N PHE A 121 12.69 -4.55 -7.85
CA PHE A 121 14.13 -4.48 -7.61
C PHE A 121 14.48 -3.22 -6.79
N ASP A 122 15.47 -3.35 -5.91
CA ASP A 122 16.02 -2.27 -5.10
C ASP A 122 17.44 -1.90 -5.55
N GLY A 123 17.85 -0.66 -5.25
CA GLY A 123 19.23 -0.19 -5.41
C GLY A 123 19.77 -0.29 -6.85
N ASP A 124 20.95 -0.87 -7.01
CA ASP A 124 21.67 -0.93 -8.28
C ASP A 124 20.94 -1.74 -9.36
N HIS A 125 20.18 -2.76 -8.95
CA HIS A 125 19.37 -3.56 -9.88
C HIS A 125 18.23 -2.74 -10.48
N TRP A 126 17.56 -1.91 -9.67
CA TRP A 126 16.57 -0.97 -10.16
C TRP A 126 17.17 0.07 -11.11
N ASN A 127 18.35 0.62 -10.75
CA ASN A 127 19.04 1.59 -11.61
C ASN A 127 19.45 0.98 -12.96
N TRP A 128 19.93 -0.26 -12.95
CA TRP A 128 20.29 -0.98 -14.16
C TRP A 128 19.05 -1.26 -15.03
N GLN A 129 17.99 -1.84 -14.47
CA GLN A 129 16.76 -2.11 -15.21
C GLN A 129 16.13 -0.83 -15.78
N ARG A 130 16.11 0.26 -15.00
CA ARG A 130 15.60 1.55 -15.48
C ARG A 130 16.42 2.08 -16.66
N LYS A 131 17.75 1.95 -16.63
CA LYS A 131 18.62 2.34 -17.76
C LYS A 131 18.35 1.49 -19.00
N VAL A 132 18.22 0.17 -18.83
CA VAL A 132 17.92 -0.75 -19.93
C VAL A 132 16.55 -0.45 -20.53
N ALA A 133 15.51 -0.32 -19.71
CA ALA A 133 14.18 0.04 -20.17
C ALA A 133 14.18 1.39 -20.91
N ASN A 134 14.84 2.41 -20.34
CA ASN A 134 14.94 3.71 -20.98
C ASN A 134 15.70 3.65 -22.31
N TYR A 135 16.73 2.80 -22.42
CA TYR A 135 17.42 2.55 -23.68
C TYR A 135 16.48 1.94 -24.71
N GLU A 136 15.82 0.83 -24.40
CA GLU A 136 14.88 0.14 -25.31
C GLU A 136 13.75 1.05 -25.80
N PHE A 137 13.13 1.82 -24.90
CA PHE A 137 12.03 2.73 -25.25
C PHE A 137 12.50 3.98 -26.03
N CYS A 138 13.75 4.40 -25.90
CA CYS A 138 14.28 5.56 -26.62
C CYS A 138 15.10 5.21 -27.87
N SER A 139 15.62 3.98 -27.99
CA SER A 139 16.41 3.54 -29.14
C SER A 139 15.61 2.76 -30.19
N GLY A 140 14.45 2.21 -29.82
CA GLY A 140 13.55 1.48 -30.72
C GLY A 140 12.62 2.34 -31.58
N SER A 141 12.70 3.67 -31.47
CA SER A 141 11.86 4.62 -32.22
C SER A 141 12.57 5.23 -33.44
N GLY A 142 13.38 4.42 -34.15
CA GLY A 142 14.09 4.80 -35.38
C GLY A 142 13.63 3.99 -36.58
#